data_AF-A0AAC9EY44-F1
#
_entry.id   AF-A0AAC9EY44-F1
#
_cell.length_a   1.000
_cell.length_b   1.000
_cell.length_c   1.000
_cell.angle_alpha   90.00
_cell.angle_beta   90.00
_cell.angle_gamma   90.00
#
_symmetry.space_group_name_H-M   'P 1'
#
loop_
_entity.id
_entity.type
_entity.pdbx_description
1 polymer ?
#
loop_
_entity_poly.entity_id
_entity_poly.type
_entity_poly.pdbx_seq_one_letter_code
_entity_poly.pdbx_strand_id
1 'polypeptide(L)'
;MTDSIFALIAEELGRIVADKGEVLPPLGMGSLFLGGDLPIDSLDLATLLVVLEQRTGQDPFRDGFRQFTTVGELAALYTVPA
;
A
#
# COMPACT_ATOMS: atom_id res chain seq x y z
N MET A 1 10.29 -0.62 -11.68
CA MET A 1 10.38 0.02 -10.34
C MET A 1 9.01 0.03 -9.70
N THR A 2 7.96 0.49 -10.40
CA THR A 2 6.56 0.38 -9.97
C THR A 2 6.13 -1.07 -9.67
N ASP A 3 6.53 -2.04 -10.51
CA ASP A 3 6.27 -3.48 -10.25
C ASP A 3 6.89 -3.98 -8.94
N SER A 4 8.04 -3.42 -8.54
CA SER A 4 8.72 -3.79 -7.30
C SER A 4 7.98 -3.24 -6.08
N ILE A 5 7.47 -2.01 -6.16
CA ILE A 5 6.65 -1.42 -5.09
C ILE A 5 5.29 -2.11 -5.01
N PHE A 6 4.66 -2.41 -6.15
CA PHE A 6 3.42 -3.19 -6.19
C PHE A 6 3.59 -4.56 -5.51
N ALA A 7 4.67 -5.27 -5.82
CA ALA A 7 4.96 -6.56 -5.18
C ALA A 7 5.13 -6.42 -3.66
N LEU A 8 5.81 -5.37 -3.18
CA LEU A 8 5.94 -5.09 -1.75
C LEU A 8 4.59 -4.77 -1.09
N ILE A 9 3.75 -3.95 -1.75
CA ILE A 9 2.41 -3.65 -1.26
C ILE A 9 1.57 -4.93 -1.16
N ALA A 10 1.60 -5.79 -2.18
CA ALA A 10 0.86 -7.04 -2.20
C ALA A 10 1.34 -8.02 -1.11
N GLU A 11 2.66 -8.09 -0.90
CA GLU A 11 3.26 -8.91 0.16
C GLU A 11 2.79 -8.45 1.55
N GLU A 12 2.91 -7.15 1.83
CA GLU A 12 2.57 -6.61 3.16
C GLU A 12 1.07 -6.59 3.42
N LEU A 13 0.24 -6.28 2.42
CA LEU A 13 -1.21 -6.46 2.53
C LEU A 13 -1.58 -7.91 2.82
N GLY A 14 -0.89 -8.87 2.18
CA GLY A 14 -1.10 -10.29 2.42
C GLY A 14 -0.84 -10.67 3.88
N ARG A 15 0.21 -10.10 4.48
CA ARG A 15 0.55 -10.30 5.89
C ARG A 15 -0.47 -9.66 6.83
N ILE A 16 -0.79 -8.39 6.62
CA ILE A 16 -1.76 -7.65 7.46
C ILE A 16 -3.11 -8.35 7.49
N VAL A 17 -3.59 -8.79 6.31
CA VAL A 17 -4.87 -9.49 6.18
C VAL A 17 -4.81 -10.90 6.78
N ALA A 18 -3.69 -11.62 6.60
CA ALA A 18 -3.51 -12.94 7.22
C ALA A 18 -3.43 -12.88 8.75
N ASP A 19 -2.82 -11.84 9.31
CA ASP A 19 -2.74 -11.63 10.77
C ASP A 19 -4.13 -11.42 11.40
N LYS A 20 -5.09 -10.91 10.61
CA LYS A 20 -6.50 -10.79 10.97
C LYS A 20 -7.30 -12.10 10.78
N GLY A 21 -6.70 -13.13 10.20
CA GLY A 21 -7.37 -14.37 9.83
C GLY A 21 -8.23 -14.26 8.56
N GLU A 22 -8.00 -13.22 7.75
CA GLU A 22 -8.70 -12.98 6.50
C GLU A 22 -7.86 -13.43 5.30
N VAL A 23 -8.44 -13.43 4.10
CA VAL A 23 -7.74 -13.80 2.86
C VAL A 23 -7.70 -12.59 1.95
N LEU A 24 -6.50 -12.22 1.50
CA LEU A 24 -6.33 -11.14 0.54
C LEU A 24 -6.92 -11.56 -0.82
N PRO A 25 -7.94 -10.85 -1.34
CA PRO A 25 -8.45 -11.11 -2.68
C PRO A 25 -7.41 -10.73 -3.76
N PRO A 26 -7.60 -11.13 -5.03
CA PRO A 26 -6.69 -10.77 -6.10
C PRO A 26 -6.46 -9.26 -6.18
N LEU A 27 -5.21 -8.85 -5.98
CA LEU A 27 -4.82 -7.45 -5.98
C LEU A 27 -4.52 -6.98 -7.41
N GLY A 28 -5.03 -5.83 -7.78
CA GLY A 28 -4.71 -5.15 -9.03
C GLY A 28 -4.36 -3.68 -8.80
N MET A 29 -3.83 -3.00 -9.81
CA MET A 29 -3.49 -1.57 -9.69
C MET A 29 -4.71 -0.69 -9.39
N GLY A 30 -5.91 -1.10 -9.83
CA GLY A 30 -7.16 -0.39 -9.54
C GLY A 30 -7.84 -0.79 -8.23
N SER A 31 -7.25 -1.70 -7.44
CA SER A 31 -7.83 -2.11 -6.15
C SER A 31 -7.84 -0.93 -5.18
N LEU A 32 -9.02 -0.63 -4.64
CA LEU A 32 -9.23 0.42 -3.64
C LEU A 32 -8.76 -0.07 -2.27
N PHE A 33 -8.02 0.78 -1.55
CA PHE A 33 -7.60 0.46 -0.18
C PHE A 33 -8.80 0.46 0.78
N LEU A 34 -9.59 1.54 0.77
CA LEU A 34 -10.70 1.73 1.70
C LEU A 34 -12.03 1.78 0.95
N GLY A 35 -13.06 1.15 1.51
CA GLY A 35 -14.41 1.13 0.94
C GLY A 35 -14.57 0.29 -0.33
N GLY A 36 -13.59 -0.54 -0.66
CA GLY A 36 -13.65 -1.54 -1.74
C GLY A 36 -13.72 -2.96 -1.21
N ASP A 37 -13.22 -3.91 -2.01
CA ASP A 37 -13.23 -5.35 -1.69
C ASP A 37 -12.05 -5.80 -0.80
N LEU A 38 -11.08 -4.92 -0.54
CA LEU A 38 -9.94 -5.25 0.31
C LEU A 38 -10.36 -5.27 1.78
N PRO A 39 -10.05 -6.34 2.53
CA PRO A 39 -10.37 -6.45 3.95
C PRO A 39 -9.40 -5.66 4.84
N ILE A 40 -9.25 -4.37 4.58
CA ILE A 40 -8.36 -3.49 5.33
C ILE A 40 -9.10 -2.23 5.79
N ASP A 41 -8.63 -1.67 6.90
CA ASP A 41 -9.11 -0.40 7.42
C ASP A 41 -8.03 0.69 7.37
N SER A 42 -8.34 1.88 7.91
CA SER A 42 -7.41 3.01 7.93
C SER A 42 -6.16 2.73 8.77
N LEU A 43 -6.24 1.87 9.80
CA LEU A 43 -5.11 1.52 10.65
C LEU A 43 -4.18 0.53 9.94
N ASP A 44 -4.76 -0.44 9.25
CA ASP A 44 -4.04 -1.37 8.37
C ASP A 44 -3.28 -0.60 7.29
N LEU A 45 -3.95 0.39 6.68
CA LEU A 45 -3.32 1.25 5.68
C LEU A 45 -2.17 2.07 6.29
N ALA A 46 -2.34 2.65 7.48
CA ALA A 46 -1.27 3.37 8.15
C ALA A 46 -0.07 2.46 8.46
N THR A 47 -0.33 1.22 8.88
CA THR A 47 0.70 0.19 9.12
C THR A 47 1.48 -0.12 7.83
N LEU A 48 0.77 -0.32 6.72
CA LEU A 48 1.37 -0.55 5.41
C LEU A 48 2.34 0.59 5.03
N LEU A 49 1.91 1.85 5.18
CA LEU A 49 2.75 3.00 4.86
C LEU A 49 4.05 3.04 5.67
N VAL A 50 3.97 2.79 6.98
CA VAL A 50 5.15 2.73 7.86
C VAL A 50 6.11 1.62 7.42
N VAL A 51 5.60 0.43 7.08
CA VAL A 51 6.45 -0.68 6.63
C VAL A 51 7.10 -0.38 5.28
N LEU A 52 6.37 0.23 4.35
CA LEU A 52 6.92 0.65 3.06
C LEU A 52 8.03 1.69 3.24
N GLU A 53 7.85 2.67 4.11
CA GLU A 53 8.90 3.65 4.44
C GLU A 53 10.15 2.96 5.01
N GLN A 54 9.98 2.04 5.97
CA GLN A 54 11.09 1.29 6.56
C GLN A 54 11.84 0.42 5.54
N ARG A 55 11.11 -0.19 4.58
CA ARG A 55 11.71 -1.07 3.56
C ARG A 55 12.34 -0.33 2.40
N THR A 56 11.76 0.79 2.00
CA THR A 56 12.22 1.56 0.83
C THR A 56 13.15 2.70 1.20
N GLY A 57 13.12 3.15 2.46
CA GLY A 57 13.79 4.37 2.92
C GLY A 57 13.17 5.65 2.37
N GLN A 58 11.98 5.58 1.76
CA GLN A 58 11.30 6.70 1.12
C GLN A 58 9.99 7.01 1.83
N ASP A 59 9.77 8.30 2.11
CA ASP A 59 8.47 8.82 2.57
C ASP A 59 7.93 9.79 1.51
N PRO A 60 7.00 9.35 0.63
CA PRO A 60 6.44 10.20 -0.40
C PRO A 60 5.48 11.29 0.12
N PHE A 61 5.17 11.29 1.42
CA PHE A 61 4.30 12.26 2.08
C PHE A 61 5.06 13.34 2.85
N ARG A 62 6.40 13.22 2.92
CA ARG A 62 7.27 14.15 3.67
C ARG A 62 7.13 15.62 3.23
N ASP A 63 6.96 15.85 1.94
CA ASP A 63 6.81 17.20 1.36
C ASP A 63 5.34 17.67 1.29
N GLY A 64 4.41 16.88 1.82
CA GLY A 64 2.99 17.19 1.86
C GLY A 64 2.12 15.98 1.55
N PHE A 65 0.89 16.03 2.05
CA PHE A 65 -0.07 14.95 1.86
C PHE A 65 -0.47 14.82 0.38
N ARG A 66 -0.18 13.65 -0.20
CA ARG A 66 -0.63 13.27 -1.55
C ARG A 66 -1.83 12.34 -1.41
N GLN A 67 -2.93 12.67 -2.07
CA GLN A 67 -4.10 11.80 -2.09
C GLN A 67 -3.84 10.56 -2.95
N PHE A 68 -4.25 9.41 -2.44
CA PHE A 68 -4.31 8.14 -3.16
C PHE A 68 -5.50 7.33 -2.64
N THR A 69 -6.08 6.54 -3.51
CA THR A 69 -7.24 5.67 -3.23
C THR A 69 -6.94 4.24 -3.65
N THR A 70 -6.13 4.06 -4.69
CA THR A 70 -5.81 2.75 -5.28
C THR A 70 -4.38 2.32 -5.02
N VAL A 71 -4.15 1.00 -5.08
CA VAL A 71 -2.81 0.39 -4.98
C VAL A 71 -1.85 0.95 -6.01
N GLY A 72 -2.31 1.16 -7.25
CA GLY A 72 -1.48 1.71 -8.33
C GLY A 72 -1.07 3.16 -8.08
N GLU A 73 -1.98 3.97 -7.54
CA GLU A 73 -1.67 5.35 -7.14
C GLU A 73 -0.61 5.37 -6.05
N LEU A 74 -0.76 4.55 -5.00
CA LEU A 74 0.26 4.44 -3.96
C LEU A 74 1.60 3.98 -4.53
N ALA A 75 1.61 2.94 -5.36
CA ALA A 75 2.85 2.44 -5.97
C ALA A 75 3.53 3.53 -6.81
N ALA A 76 2.78 4.36 -7.52
CA ALA A 76 3.31 5.47 -8.30
C ALA A 76 3.97 6.54 -7.39
N LEU A 77 3.44 6.79 -6.19
CA LEU A 77 4.03 7.77 -5.25
C LEU A 77 5.48 7.43 -4.88
N TYR A 78 5.83 6.15 -4.75
CA TYR A 78 7.19 5.68 -4.45
C TYR A 78 8.12 5.58 -5.67
N THR A 79 7.64 5.95 -6.86
CA THR A 79 8.46 5.95 -8.08
C THR A 79 8.98 7.34 -8.46
N VAL A 80 8.42 8.38 -7.83
CA VAL A 80 8.88 9.75 -8.00
C VAL A 80 10.09 9.95 -7.10
N PRO A 81 11.28 10.25 -7.63
CA PRO A 81 12.43 10.60 -6.80
C PRO A 81 12.08 11.84 -5.96
N ALA A 82 12.37 11.78 -4.66
CA ALA A 82 12.30 12.91 -3.74
C ALA A 82 13.22 14.05 -4.19
#